data_AF-A0A8V0ZGF8-F1
#
_entry.id   AF-A0A8V0ZGF8-F1
#
_cell.length_a   1.000
_cell.length_b   1.000
_cell.length_c   1.000
_cell.angle_alpha   90.00
_cell.angle_beta   90.00
_cell.angle_gamma   90.00
#
_symmetry.space_group_name_H-M   'P 1'
#
loop_
_entity.id
_entity.type
_entity.pdbx_description
1 polymer ?
#
loop_
_entity_poly.entity_id
_entity_poly.type
_entity_poly.pdbx_seq_one_letter_code
_entity_poly.pdbx_strand_id
1 'polypeptide(L)'
;MGCPRRLLLVSNSTMHGGGYLGHCQQHIQSFLGEKVKRVLFVPYALHDRDAYARTAREKFASLGYELDSIHESCDPVEAVRKSEAIFIGGGNTFRLLKALYDNRLIQEIRKRVLEETREERIRQYHEEPNTPPVLGLREGAMLLVEGNKATLQGVTGARLFLRNQLNMSLEQISVSC
;
A
#
# COMPACT_ATOMS: atom_id res chain seq x y z
N MET A 1 5.26 19.68 5.44
CA MET A 1 4.84 18.47 6.20
C MET A 1 5.15 17.26 5.33
N GLY A 2 5.81 16.23 5.86
CA GLY A 2 6.26 15.09 5.07
C GLY A 2 5.13 14.10 4.82
N CYS A 3 5.07 13.51 3.62
CA CYS A 3 4.16 12.40 3.32
C CYS A 3 4.25 11.32 4.42
N PRO A 4 3.11 10.88 4.98
CA PRO A 4 3.09 9.83 6.00
C PRO A 4 3.69 8.54 5.43
N ARG A 5 4.54 7.86 6.23
CA ARG A 5 5.19 6.60 5.85
C ARG A 5 4.72 5.49 6.77
N ARG A 6 4.30 4.37 6.20
CA ARG A 6 4.03 3.14 6.95
C ARG A 6 5.23 2.22 6.75
N LEU A 7 6.04 2.04 7.79
CA LEU A 7 7.23 1.19 7.79
C LEU A 7 7.19 0.26 9.01
N LEU A 8 7.52 -1.01 8.80
CA LEU A 8 7.80 -1.98 9.86
C LEU A 8 9.24 -2.45 9.67
N LEU A 9 10.11 -2.08 10.61
CA LEU A 9 11.54 -2.43 10.57
C LEU A 9 11.81 -3.51 11.61
N VAL A 10 12.21 -4.69 11.15
CA VAL A 10 12.45 -5.86 12.00
C VAL A 10 13.96 -6.13 12.05
N SER A 11 14.52 -6.22 13.26
CA SER A 11 15.97 -6.36 13.47
C SER A 11 16.55 -7.67 12.92
N ASN A 12 15.82 -8.77 13.11
CA ASN A 12 16.24 -10.13 12.76
C ASN A 12 15.03 -10.96 12.32
N SER A 13 15.28 -12.02 11.55
CA SER A 13 14.19 -12.88 11.06
C SER A 13 13.79 -14.00 12.02
N THR A 14 14.66 -14.40 12.94
CA THR A 14 14.45 -15.57 13.82
C THR A 14 14.92 -15.29 15.23
N MET A 15 14.16 -15.77 16.22
CA MET A 15 14.55 -15.82 17.63
C MET A 15 14.81 -17.26 18.05
N HIS A 16 15.59 -17.47 19.11
CA HIS A 16 15.90 -18.80 19.62
C HIS A 16 14.62 -19.59 19.93
N GLY A 17 14.53 -20.81 19.39
CA GLY A 17 13.35 -21.68 19.54
C GLY A 17 12.13 -21.32 18.65
N GLY A 18 12.23 -20.30 17.79
CA GLY A 18 11.14 -19.87 16.91
C GLY A 18 11.42 -20.08 15.42
N GLY A 19 10.36 -20.26 14.64
CA GLY A 19 10.42 -20.30 13.17
C GLY A 19 10.68 -18.93 12.52
N TYR A 20 10.92 -18.94 11.20
CA TYR A 20 11.11 -17.73 10.39
C TYR A 20 9.96 -16.74 10.58
N LEU A 21 10.29 -15.50 10.96
CA LEU A 21 9.38 -14.39 11.32
C LEU A 21 8.35 -14.73 12.40
N GLY A 22 8.57 -15.79 13.19
CA GLY A 22 7.60 -16.24 14.19
C GLY A 22 7.33 -15.18 15.27
N HIS A 23 8.40 -14.55 15.79
CA HIS A 23 8.31 -13.57 16.86
C HIS A 23 7.61 -12.26 16.47
N CYS A 24 7.58 -11.92 15.18
CA CYS A 24 7.02 -10.65 14.68
C CYS A 24 5.75 -10.83 13.84
N GLN A 25 5.21 -12.06 13.77
CA GLN A 25 4.07 -12.37 12.90
C GLN A 25 2.82 -11.54 13.17
N GLN A 26 2.50 -11.28 14.45
CA GLN A 26 1.34 -10.47 14.83
C GLN A 26 1.54 -9.00 14.42
N HIS A 27 2.76 -8.48 14.51
CA HIS A 27 3.10 -7.14 14.03
C HIS A 27 2.99 -7.05 12.51
N ILE A 28 3.39 -8.09 11.77
CA ILE A 28 3.23 -8.16 10.31
C ILE A 28 1.74 -8.14 9.94
N GLN A 29 0.91 -8.97 10.58
CA GLN A 29 -0.53 -9.01 10.32
C GLN A 29 -1.21 -7.68 10.64
N SER A 30 -0.90 -7.08 11.79
CA SER A 30 -1.44 -5.76 12.15
C SER A 30 -1.00 -4.66 11.18
N PHE A 31 0.26 -4.71 10.73
CA PHE A 31 0.81 -3.74 9.80
C PHE A 31 0.21 -3.86 8.38
N LEU A 32 0.10 -5.07 7.84
CA LEU A 32 -0.47 -5.28 6.51
C LEU A 32 -2.00 -5.12 6.52
N GLY A 33 -2.65 -5.54 7.61
CA GLY A 33 -4.09 -5.51 7.76
C GLY A 33 -4.81 -6.39 6.74
N GLU A 34 -6.11 -6.18 6.57
CA GLU A 34 -6.95 -7.01 5.69
C GLU A 34 -6.96 -6.52 4.23
N LYS A 35 -6.56 -5.27 4.01
CA LYS A 35 -6.57 -4.62 2.68
C LYS A 35 -5.47 -5.14 1.77
N VAL A 36 -4.32 -5.48 2.34
CA VAL A 36 -3.23 -6.11 1.59
C VAL A 36 -3.56 -7.58 1.42
N LYS A 37 -3.54 -8.06 0.19
CA LYS A 37 -3.66 -9.48 -0.17
C LYS A 37 -2.34 -10.05 -0.67
N ARG A 38 -1.56 -9.23 -1.38
CA ARG A 38 -0.35 -9.67 -2.08
C ARG A 38 0.86 -8.81 -1.72
N VAL A 39 1.93 -9.46 -1.30
CA VAL A 39 3.18 -8.82 -0.88
C VAL A 39 4.26 -9.08 -1.93
N LEU A 40 4.92 -8.03 -2.40
CA LEU A 40 6.10 -8.16 -3.24
C LEU A 40 7.34 -8.38 -2.38
N PHE A 41 8.00 -9.51 -2.55
CA PHE A 41 9.21 -9.87 -1.82
C PHE A 41 10.48 -9.53 -2.59
N VAL A 42 11.48 -8.96 -1.90
CA VAL A 42 12.80 -8.63 -2.44
C VAL A 42 13.87 -9.51 -1.75
N PRO A 43 14.26 -10.66 -2.35
CA PRO A 43 15.20 -11.62 -1.75
C PRO A 43 16.68 -11.32 -2.03
N TYR A 44 17.01 -10.15 -2.57
CA TYR A 44 18.36 -9.88 -3.09
C TYR A 44 19.49 -9.86 -2.05
N ALA A 45 19.17 -9.90 -0.76
CA ALA A 45 20.17 -9.97 0.30
C ALA A 45 20.88 -11.33 0.42
N LEU A 46 20.33 -12.40 -0.18
CA LEU A 46 20.92 -13.74 -0.21
C LEU A 46 21.29 -14.19 -1.64
N HIS A 47 22.15 -15.21 -1.74
CA HIS A 47 22.51 -15.85 -3.02
C HIS A 47 21.36 -16.69 -3.57
N ASP A 48 20.87 -17.63 -2.76
CA ASP A 48 19.79 -18.54 -3.14
C ASP A 48 18.43 -17.87 -2.96
N ARG A 49 17.99 -17.19 -4.02
CA ARG A 49 16.75 -16.40 -4.03
C ARG A 49 15.52 -17.29 -4.09
N ASP A 50 15.61 -18.45 -4.74
CA ASP A 50 14.49 -19.37 -4.90
C ASP A 50 14.16 -20.07 -3.58
N ALA A 51 15.18 -20.56 -2.87
CA ALA A 51 14.98 -21.11 -1.53
C ALA A 51 14.44 -20.03 -0.58
N TYR A 52 14.99 -18.81 -0.66
CA TYR A 52 14.54 -17.73 0.22
C TYR A 52 13.08 -17.34 -0.05
N ALA A 53 12.70 -17.21 -1.33
CA ALA A 53 11.33 -16.93 -1.74
C ALA A 53 10.38 -18.04 -1.30
N ARG A 54 10.77 -19.32 -1.38
CA ARG A 54 9.97 -20.45 -0.90
C ARG A 54 9.65 -20.32 0.59
N THR A 55 10.68 -20.12 1.43
CA THR A 55 10.49 -19.95 2.88
C THR A 55 9.64 -18.72 3.22
N ALA A 56 9.87 -17.59 2.55
CA ALA A 56 9.06 -16.40 2.76
C ALA A 56 7.60 -16.62 2.34
N ARG A 57 7.37 -17.29 1.19
CA ARG A 57 6.04 -17.60 0.67
C ARG A 57 5.26 -18.50 1.62
N GLU A 58 5.86 -19.58 2.10
CA GLU A 58 5.25 -20.46 3.12
C GLU A 58 4.86 -19.68 4.38
N LYS A 59 5.73 -18.80 4.85
CA LYS A 59 5.45 -17.99 6.04
C LYS A 59 4.33 -16.98 5.82
N PHE A 60 4.34 -16.24 4.71
CA PHE A 60 3.29 -15.25 4.44
C PHE A 60 1.95 -15.91 4.14
N ALA A 61 1.94 -17.08 3.49
CA ALA A 61 0.74 -17.89 3.29
C ALA A 61 0.12 -18.30 4.63
N SER A 62 0.92 -18.70 5.63
CA SER A 62 0.42 -19.02 6.97
C SER A 62 -0.19 -17.82 7.70
N LEU A 63 0.07 -16.59 7.25
CA LEU A 63 -0.47 -15.35 7.82
C LEU A 63 -1.70 -14.82 7.04
N GLY A 64 -2.06 -15.46 5.93
CA GLY A 64 -3.18 -15.06 5.07
C GLY A 64 -2.80 -14.12 3.92
N TYR A 65 -1.53 -14.04 3.56
CA TYR A 65 -1.04 -13.19 2.45
C TYR A 65 -0.40 -14.02 1.35
N GLU A 66 -0.66 -13.65 0.10
CA GLU A 66 0.09 -14.15 -1.04
C GLU A 66 1.42 -13.40 -1.18
N LEU A 67 2.43 -14.07 -1.72
CA LEU A 67 3.77 -13.50 -1.87
C LEU A 67 4.36 -13.84 -3.23
N ASP A 68 4.65 -12.79 -3.99
CA ASP A 68 5.35 -12.86 -5.27
C ASP A 68 6.78 -12.36 -5.07
N SER A 69 7.73 -13.06 -5.68
CA SER A 69 9.13 -12.69 -5.55
C SER A 69 9.60 -11.87 -6.74
N ILE A 70 10.20 -10.71 -6.48
CA ILE A 70 10.60 -9.77 -7.53
C ILE A 70 11.64 -10.35 -8.49
N HIS A 71 12.45 -11.33 -8.07
CA HIS A 71 13.46 -11.96 -8.92
C HIS A 71 12.87 -12.93 -9.95
N GLU A 72 11.60 -13.31 -9.78
CA GLU A 72 10.83 -14.13 -10.71
C GLU A 72 10.08 -13.25 -11.74
N SER A 73 10.04 -11.93 -11.53
CA SER A 73 9.37 -10.99 -12.44
C SER A 73 10.20 -10.71 -13.69
N CYS A 74 9.54 -10.67 -14.85
CA CYS A 74 10.13 -10.20 -16.10
C CYS A 74 10.38 -8.68 -16.11
N ASP A 75 9.64 -7.91 -15.31
CA ASP A 75 9.83 -6.47 -15.09
C ASP A 75 9.78 -6.16 -13.59
N PRO A 76 10.93 -6.06 -12.91
CA PRO A 76 10.97 -5.81 -11.48
C PRO A 76 10.53 -4.38 -11.11
N VAL A 77 10.66 -3.41 -12.04
CA VAL A 77 10.21 -2.03 -11.81
C VAL A 77 8.70 -1.96 -11.78
N GLU A 78 8.04 -2.60 -12.75
CA GLU A 78 6.58 -2.65 -12.80
C GLU A 78 5.99 -3.43 -11.63
N ALA A 79 6.66 -4.51 -11.20
CA ALA A 79 6.27 -5.24 -9.99
C ALA A 79 6.22 -4.32 -8.75
N VAL A 80 7.22 -3.46 -8.56
CA VAL A 80 7.24 -2.47 -7.46
C VAL A 80 6.07 -1.50 -7.58
N ARG A 81 5.79 -0.96 -8.77
CA ARG A 81 4.71 0.01 -8.99
C ARG A 81 3.34 -0.57 -8.65
N LYS A 82 3.10 -1.84 -9.02
CA LYS A 82 1.82 -2.52 -8.79
C LYS A 82 1.68 -3.13 -7.39
N SER A 83 2.77 -3.26 -6.64
CA SER A 83 2.74 -3.91 -5.32
C SER A 83 1.81 -3.21 -4.35
N GLU A 84 1.08 -3.98 -3.53
CA GLU A 84 0.26 -3.43 -2.44
C GLU A 84 1.11 -3.17 -1.19
N ALA A 85 2.07 -4.05 -0.95
CA ALA A 85 3.09 -3.95 0.08
C ALA A 85 4.42 -4.53 -0.43
N ILE A 86 5.53 -4.04 0.13
CA ILE A 86 6.89 -4.49 -0.20
C ILE A 86 7.52 -5.07 1.06
N PHE A 87 8.03 -6.29 0.97
CA PHE A 87 8.83 -6.94 1.99
C PHE A 87 10.27 -7.13 1.48
N ILE A 88 11.26 -6.61 2.21
CA ILE A 88 12.67 -6.72 1.83
C ILE A 88 13.34 -7.70 2.79
N GLY A 89 13.88 -8.78 2.24
CA GLY A 89 14.58 -9.81 3.02
C GLY A 89 15.91 -9.30 3.58
N GLY A 90 16.27 -9.81 4.77
CA GLY A 90 17.56 -9.56 5.41
C GLY A 90 18.68 -10.45 4.85
N GLY A 91 19.94 -10.11 5.14
CA GLY A 91 21.11 -10.83 4.66
C GLY A 91 22.30 -9.88 4.46
N ASN A 92 23.00 -9.98 3.35
CA ASN A 92 24.11 -9.08 3.04
C ASN A 92 23.61 -7.76 2.42
N THR A 93 23.78 -6.66 3.15
CA THR A 93 23.31 -5.32 2.72
C THR A 93 23.99 -4.83 1.44
N PHE A 94 25.28 -5.08 1.23
CA PHE A 94 25.98 -4.62 0.02
C PHE A 94 25.46 -5.32 -1.24
N ARG A 95 25.19 -6.63 -1.16
CA ARG A 95 24.57 -7.39 -2.23
C ARG A 95 23.16 -6.91 -2.52
N LEU A 96 22.34 -6.71 -1.48
CA LEU A 96 21.00 -6.16 -1.61
C LEU A 96 21.04 -4.81 -2.33
N LEU A 97 21.88 -3.90 -1.84
CA LEU A 97 22.00 -2.55 -2.38
C LEU A 97 22.47 -2.57 -3.84
N LYS A 98 23.49 -3.37 -4.17
CA LYS A 98 23.97 -3.54 -5.54
C LYS A 98 22.82 -4.01 -6.46
N ALA A 99 22.10 -5.05 -6.07
CA ALA A 99 21.00 -5.58 -6.89
C ALA A 99 19.86 -4.56 -7.06
N LEU A 100 19.54 -3.78 -6.03
CA LEU A 100 18.53 -2.72 -6.12
C LEU A 100 18.96 -1.61 -7.10
N TYR A 101 20.25 -1.25 -7.15
CA TYR A 101 20.78 -0.30 -8.14
C TYR A 101 20.78 -0.88 -9.55
N ASP A 102 21.30 -2.10 -9.73
CA ASP A 102 21.38 -2.77 -11.04
C ASP A 102 19.99 -2.90 -11.69
N ASN A 103 18.95 -3.16 -10.88
CA ASN A 103 17.57 -3.28 -11.33
C ASN A 103 16.77 -1.96 -11.29
N ARG A 104 17.42 -0.82 -10.99
CA ARG A 104 16.81 0.53 -10.92
C ARG A 104 15.63 0.65 -9.94
N LEU A 105 15.67 -0.10 -8.84
CA LEU A 105 14.54 -0.23 -7.91
C LEU A 105 14.52 0.81 -6.80
N ILE A 106 15.66 1.42 -6.45
CA ILE A 106 15.75 2.37 -5.32
C ILE A 106 14.73 3.51 -5.45
N GLN A 107 14.68 4.14 -6.63
CA GLN A 107 13.78 5.27 -6.85
C GLN A 107 12.32 4.84 -6.93
N GLU A 108 12.03 3.67 -7.49
CA GLU A 108 10.67 3.18 -7.65
C GLU A 108 10.09 2.70 -6.31
N ILE A 109 10.89 2.02 -5.47
CA ILE A 109 10.49 1.69 -4.08
C ILE A 109 10.25 2.96 -3.29
N ARG A 110 11.15 3.96 -3.40
CA ARG A 110 10.97 5.25 -2.72
C ARG A 110 9.68 5.93 -3.15
N LYS A 111 9.40 6.01 -4.46
CA LYS A 111 8.14 6.58 -4.97
C LYS A 111 6.96 5.81 -4.40
N ARG A 112 6.94 4.48 -4.56
CA ARG A 112 5.81 3.64 -4.13
C ARG A 112 5.50 3.76 -2.63
N VAL A 113 6.52 3.87 -1.78
CA VAL A 113 6.38 4.04 -0.33
C VAL A 113 5.94 5.45 0.07
N LEU A 114 6.31 6.47 -0.72
CA LEU A 114 5.95 7.87 -0.50
C LEU A 114 4.74 8.31 -1.32
N GLU A 115 4.14 7.42 -2.10
CA GLU A 115 3.03 7.76 -2.98
C GLU A 115 1.78 7.95 -2.12
N GLU A 116 1.42 9.21 -1.92
CA GLU A 116 0.18 9.57 -1.25
C GLU A 116 -1.00 9.13 -2.10
N THR A 117 -1.90 8.39 -1.49
CA THR A 117 -3.20 8.14 -2.11
C THR A 117 -3.96 9.46 -2.24
N ARG A 118 -4.87 9.54 -3.23
CA ARG A 118 -5.77 10.71 -3.36
C ARG A 118 -6.55 10.96 -2.08
N GLU A 119 -6.93 9.90 -1.37
CA GLU A 119 -7.67 9.97 -0.10
C GLU A 119 -6.83 10.55 1.03
N GLU A 120 -5.54 10.19 1.13
CA GLU A 120 -4.62 10.77 2.11
C GLU A 120 -4.39 12.25 1.85
N ARG A 121 -4.27 12.68 0.59
CA ARG A 121 -4.19 14.12 0.25
C ARG A 121 -5.44 14.88 0.69
N ILE A 122 -6.63 14.29 0.50
CA ILE A 122 -7.89 14.90 0.95
C ILE A 122 -7.97 14.91 2.48
N ARG A 123 -7.46 13.88 3.16
CA ARG A 123 -7.40 13.87 4.62
C ARG A 123 -6.46 14.96 5.16
N GLN A 124 -5.30 15.14 4.55
CA GLN A 124 -4.38 16.25 4.87
C GLN A 124 -5.03 17.61 4.64
N TYR A 125 -5.78 17.78 3.54
CA TYR A 125 -6.56 18.99 3.31
C TYR A 125 -7.50 19.29 4.49
N HIS A 126 -8.20 18.28 5.02
CA HIS A 126 -9.08 18.43 6.18
C HIS A 126 -8.39 18.62 7.55
N GLU A 127 -7.05 18.54 7.62
CA GLU A 127 -6.30 18.93 8.81
C GLU A 127 -6.32 20.46 8.99
N GLU A 128 -6.39 21.22 7.90
CA GLU A 128 -6.54 22.67 7.94
C GLU A 128 -7.88 23.10 8.58
N PRO A 129 -7.90 24.17 9.39
CA PRO A 129 -9.15 24.67 9.96
C PRO A 129 -10.14 25.09 8.87
N ASN A 130 -11.44 24.80 9.09
CA ASN A 130 -12.56 25.30 8.28
C ASN A 130 -12.57 24.87 6.81
N THR A 131 -11.98 23.73 6.46
CA THR A 131 -12.10 23.19 5.10
C THR A 131 -13.52 22.71 4.79
N PRO A 132 -14.10 23.07 3.63
CA PRO A 132 -15.37 22.51 3.16
C PRO A 132 -15.27 21.00 2.86
N PRO A 133 -16.40 20.28 2.81
CA PRO A 133 -16.47 18.89 2.33
C PRO A 133 -15.87 18.72 0.93
N VAL A 134 -15.25 17.57 0.67
CA VAL A 134 -14.73 17.22 -0.67
C VAL A 134 -15.55 16.06 -1.25
N LEU A 135 -16.12 16.26 -2.45
CA LEU A 135 -16.78 15.19 -3.20
C LEU A 135 -15.84 14.68 -4.30
N GLY A 136 -15.31 13.47 -4.12
CA GLY A 136 -14.49 12.79 -5.13
C GLY A 136 -15.36 12.04 -6.14
N LEU A 137 -15.51 12.59 -7.34
CA LEU A 137 -16.22 11.94 -8.46
C LEU A 137 -15.31 10.88 -9.11
N ARG A 138 -15.83 9.66 -9.32
CA ARG A 138 -15.13 8.64 -10.10
C ARG A 138 -15.30 8.90 -11.60
N GLU A 139 -14.41 8.34 -12.42
CA GLU A 139 -14.57 8.44 -13.89
C GLU A 139 -15.92 7.88 -14.31
N GLY A 140 -16.68 8.62 -15.13
CA GLY A 140 -18.05 8.27 -15.50
C GLY A 140 -19.14 8.73 -14.53
N ALA A 141 -18.79 9.42 -13.44
CA ALA A 141 -19.75 10.12 -12.58
C ALA A 141 -19.89 11.59 -13.00
N MET A 142 -21.10 12.14 -12.85
CA MET A 142 -21.46 13.52 -13.16
C MET A 142 -22.23 14.14 -11.99
N LEU A 143 -22.16 15.46 -11.83
CA LEU A 143 -22.95 16.19 -10.84
C LEU A 143 -23.83 17.20 -11.56
N LEU A 144 -25.14 17.01 -11.51
CA LEU A 144 -26.13 17.96 -12.04
C LEU A 144 -26.57 18.89 -10.91
N VAL A 145 -26.44 20.21 -11.10
CA VAL A 145 -26.87 21.21 -10.13
C VAL A 145 -28.01 22.03 -10.72
N GLU A 146 -29.18 21.99 -10.08
CA GLU A 146 -30.38 22.72 -10.49
C GLU A 146 -30.94 23.48 -9.29
N GLY A 147 -30.91 24.82 -9.37
CA GLY A 147 -31.29 25.67 -8.24
C GLY A 147 -30.43 25.39 -7.00
N ASN A 148 -31.09 24.99 -5.91
CA ASN A 148 -30.43 24.61 -4.67
C ASN A 148 -30.28 23.09 -4.52
N LYS A 149 -30.28 22.32 -5.59
CA LYS A 149 -30.17 20.85 -5.52
C LYS A 149 -29.03 20.35 -6.38
N ALA A 150 -28.14 19.55 -5.80
CA ALA A 150 -27.11 18.81 -6.50
C ALA A 150 -27.45 17.31 -6.54
N THR A 151 -27.47 16.72 -7.74
CA THR A 151 -27.80 15.31 -7.99
C THR A 151 -26.61 14.59 -8.61
N LEU A 152 -26.15 13.50 -7.98
CA LEU A 152 -25.12 12.64 -8.54
C LEU A 152 -25.71 11.74 -9.62
N GLN A 153 -25.10 11.75 -10.80
CA GLN A 153 -25.45 10.94 -11.95
C GLN A 153 -24.25 10.09 -12.40
N GLY A 154 -24.50 9.14 -13.30
CA GLY A 154 -23.48 8.20 -13.80
C GLY A 154 -23.50 6.85 -13.08
N VAL A 155 -22.57 5.98 -13.45
CA VAL A 155 -22.58 4.56 -13.05
C VAL A 155 -21.53 4.20 -12.00
N THR A 156 -20.54 5.05 -11.80
CA THR A 156 -19.38 4.77 -10.93
C THR A 156 -19.48 5.44 -9.56
N GLY A 157 -20.45 6.34 -9.36
CA GLY A 157 -20.71 7.02 -8.10
C GLY A 157 -19.60 7.97 -7.64
N ALA A 158 -19.66 8.38 -6.38
CA ALA A 158 -18.74 9.33 -5.76
C ALA A 158 -18.35 8.92 -4.34
N ARG A 159 -17.37 9.61 -3.77
CA ARG A 159 -17.00 9.48 -2.37
C ARG A 159 -17.00 10.85 -1.71
N LEU A 160 -17.73 10.99 -0.60
CA LEU A 160 -17.75 12.21 0.19
C LEU A 160 -16.78 12.10 1.35
N PHE A 161 -15.90 13.09 1.44
CA PHE A 161 -14.90 13.24 2.50
C PHE A 161 -15.34 14.40 3.39
N LEU A 162 -15.49 14.09 4.68
CA LEU A 162 -15.90 15.02 5.73
C LEU A 162 -14.81 15.04 6.81
N ARG A 163 -14.59 16.22 7.39
CA ARG A 163 -13.64 16.38 8.49
C ARG A 163 -14.04 15.49 9.66
N ASN A 164 -13.08 14.73 10.20
CA ASN A 164 -13.25 13.87 11.39
C ASN A 164 -14.36 12.80 11.30
N GLN A 165 -14.80 12.41 10.10
CA GLN A 165 -15.78 11.33 9.92
C GLN A 165 -15.25 10.21 9.01
N LEU A 166 -15.86 9.02 9.11
CA LEU A 166 -15.64 7.94 8.16
C LEU A 166 -16.19 8.34 6.79
N ASN A 167 -15.32 8.38 5.77
CA ASN A 167 -15.70 8.76 4.40
C ASN A 167 -16.80 7.84 3.85
N MET A 168 -17.85 8.43 3.27
CA MET A 168 -19.01 7.71 2.77
C MET A 168 -18.91 7.49 1.24
N SER A 169 -19.11 6.25 0.79
CA SER A 169 -19.34 5.96 -0.63
C SER A 169 -20.79 6.29 -0.98
N LEU A 170 -21.00 6.93 -2.11
CA LEU A 170 -22.30 7.41 -2.53
C LEU A 170 -22.59 6.93 -3.96
N GLU A 171 -23.64 6.13 -4.09
CA GLU A 171 -24.11 5.62 -5.39
C GLU A 171 -25.15 6.56 -6.00
N GLN A 172 -25.92 7.26 -5.16
CA GLN A 172 -26.80 8.37 -5.53
C GLN A 172 -26.77 9.43 -4.43
N ILE A 173 -26.80 10.69 -4.82
CA ILE A 173 -26.85 11.84 -3.90
C ILE A 173 -27.91 12.79 -4.42
N SER A 174 -28.79 13.26 -3.54
CA SER A 174 -29.57 14.48 -3.72
C SER A 174 -29.30 15.34 -2.49
N VAL A 175 -28.44 16.35 -2.62
CA VAL A 175 -28.18 17.31 -1.52
C VAL A 175 -28.89 18.60 -1.86
N SER A 176 -29.70 19.09 -0.92
CA SER A 176 -30.22 20.46 -0.95
C SER A 176 -29.15 21.39 -0.36
N CYS A 177 -28.67 22.33 -1.17
CA CYS A 177 -27.73 23.39 -0.81
C CYS A 177 -28.41 24.51 -0.03
#